data_AF-A0A967FTS7-F1
#
_entry.id   AF-A0A967FTS7-F1
#
_cell.length_a   1.000
_cell.length_b   1.000
_cell.length_c   1.000
_cell.angle_alpha   90.00
_cell.angle_beta   90.00
_cell.angle_gamma   90.00
#
_symmetry.space_group_name_H-M   'P 1'
#
loop_
_entity.id
_entity.type
_entity.pdbx_description
1 polymer ?
#
loop_
_entity_poly.entity_id
_entity_poly.type
_entity_poly.pdbx_seq_one_letter_code
_entity_poly.pdbx_strand_id
1 'polypeptide(L)'
;IKAGDMEGTVEEIGFRSTKIRTFAKTLISVPNNVIANMALDNYSRMPKRRIKLNVGVTYESTTAQMREAVQKIRELLKNHPAIDQEFFLVNFTDFGASS
;
A
#
# COMPACT_ATOMS: atom_id res chain seq x y z
N ILE A 1 -1.01 -12.25 5.10
CA ILE A 1 0.36 -12.34 5.64
C ILE A 1 1.34 -12.37 4.49
N LYS A 2 2.55 -11.86 4.70
CA LYS A 2 3.69 -12.05 3.79
C LYS A 2 4.87 -12.63 4.56
N ALA A 3 5.46 -13.68 4.02
CA ALA A 3 6.60 -14.39 4.57
C ALA A 3 7.62 -14.64 3.44
N GLY A 4 8.62 -13.77 3.33
CA GLY A 4 9.52 -13.73 2.17
C GLY A 4 8.73 -13.48 0.87
N ASP A 5 8.85 -14.40 -0.08
CA ASP A 5 8.15 -14.34 -1.39
C ASP A 5 6.72 -14.90 -1.36
N MET A 6 6.30 -15.48 -0.22
CA MET A 6 4.96 -16.04 -0.06
C MET A 6 4.01 -14.99 0.49
N GLU A 7 2.91 -14.73 -0.21
CA GLU A 7 1.88 -13.81 0.23
C GLU A 7 0.49 -14.43 0.08
N GLY A 8 -0.34 -14.29 1.13
CA GLY A 8 -1.69 -14.84 1.12
C GLY A 8 -2.38 -14.84 2.47
N THR A 9 -3.49 -15.57 2.54
CA THR A 9 -4.30 -15.75 3.75
C THR A 9 -4.02 -17.12 4.35
N VAL A 10 -3.82 -17.19 5.67
CA VAL A 10 -3.67 -18.47 6.38
C VAL A 10 -5.03 -19.17 6.42
N GLU A 11 -5.11 -20.39 5.91
CA GLU A 11 -6.32 -21.22 6.01
C GLU A 11 -6.28 -22.17 7.20
N GLU A 12 -5.11 -22.77 7.45
CA GLU A 12 -4.96 -23.78 8.49
C GLU A 12 -3.54 -23.77 9.04
N ILE A 13 -3.39 -23.89 10.36
CA ILE A 13 -2.11 -24.10 11.03
C ILE A 13 -2.11 -25.53 11.59
N GLY A 14 -1.37 -26.42 10.95
CA GLY A 14 -1.17 -27.79 11.41
C GLY A 14 0.07 -27.92 12.29
N PHE A 15 0.30 -29.13 12.80
CA PHE A 15 1.43 -29.41 13.69
C PHE A 15 2.81 -29.18 13.03
N ARG A 16 2.97 -29.60 11.77
CA ARG A 16 4.25 -29.49 11.03
C ARG A 16 4.26 -28.39 9.97
N SER A 17 3.09 -27.98 9.50
CA SER A 17 2.96 -27.08 8.36
C SER A 17 1.75 -26.17 8.47
N THR A 18 1.87 -24.98 7.89
CA THR A 18 0.79 -24.01 7.74
C THR A 18 0.38 -23.93 6.28
N LYS A 19 -0.92 -23.96 6.02
CA LYS A 19 -1.51 -23.81 4.68
C LYS A 19 -1.86 -22.35 4.44
N ILE A 20 -1.34 -21.79 3.35
CA ILE A 20 -1.55 -20.41 2.94
C ILE A 20 -2.20 -20.39 1.56
N ARG A 21 -3.35 -19.74 1.44
CA ARG A 21 -4.04 -19.47 0.17
C ARG A 21 -3.49 -18.18 -0.44
N THR A 22 -2.88 -18.29 -1.61
CA THR A 22 -2.39 -17.11 -2.34
C THR A 22 -3.53 -16.35 -3.00
N PHE A 23 -3.25 -15.13 -3.48
CA PHE A 23 -4.22 -14.36 -4.27
C PHE A 23 -4.59 -15.00 -5.61
N ALA A 24 -3.70 -15.84 -6.17
CA ALA A 24 -3.99 -16.66 -7.35
C ALA A 24 -4.85 -17.90 -7.03
N LYS A 25 -5.38 -18.00 -5.80
CA LYS A 25 -6.18 -19.12 -5.27
C LYS A 25 -5.43 -20.47 -5.16
N THR A 26 -4.11 -20.47 -5.35
CA THR A 26 -3.29 -21.66 -5.10
C THR A 26 -3.08 -21.87 -3.60
N LEU A 27 -2.90 -23.13 -3.19
CA LEU A 27 -2.67 -23.50 -1.80
C LEU A 27 -1.19 -23.89 -1.63
N ILE A 28 -0.48 -23.15 -0.79
CA ILE A 28 0.92 -23.42 -0.45
C ILE A 28 0.96 -24.03 0.94
N SER A 29 1.64 -25.16 1.09
CA SER A 29 1.94 -25.76 2.40
C SER A 29 3.37 -25.42 2.78
N VAL A 30 3.56 -24.72 3.89
CA VAL A 30 4.86 -24.24 4.35
C VAL A 30 5.20 -24.89 5.69
N PRO A 31 6.38 -25.51 5.85
CA PRO A 31 6.83 -26.02 7.14
C PRO A 31 6.89 -24.91 8.20
N ASN A 32 6.43 -25.22 9.42
CA ASN A 32 6.37 -24.23 10.50
C ASN A 32 7.75 -23.72 10.91
N ASN A 33 8.80 -24.56 10.81
CA ASN A 33 10.17 -24.14 11.07
C ASN A 33 10.66 -23.09 10.07
N VAL A 34 10.19 -23.12 8.82
CA VAL A 34 10.54 -22.11 7.81
C VAL A 34 9.87 -20.79 8.16
N ILE A 35 8.57 -20.80 8.46
CA ILE A 35 7.83 -19.59 8.88
C ILE A 35 8.44 -18.96 10.14
N ALA A 36 8.85 -19.77 11.11
CA ALA A 36 9.43 -19.31 12.37
C ALA A 36 10.79 -18.62 12.21
N ASN A 37 11.54 -18.93 11.13
CA ASN A 37 12.85 -18.36 10.86
C ASN A 37 12.82 -17.18 9.87
N MET A 38 11.64 -16.79 9.39
CA MET A 38 11.47 -15.72 8.41
C MET A 38 10.89 -14.45 9.05
N ALA A 39 11.19 -13.29 8.47
CA ALA A 39 10.45 -12.07 8.77
C ALA A 39 9.01 -12.18 8.26
N LEU A 40 8.05 -11.78 9.08
CA LEU A 40 6.62 -11.90 8.79
C LEU A 40 5.93 -10.54 8.84
N ASP A 41 5.31 -10.14 7.74
CA ASP A 41 4.41 -9.00 7.69
C ASP A 41 2.97 -9.46 7.88
N ASN A 42 2.35 -9.04 8.99
CA ASN A 42 0.95 -9.30 9.26
C ASN A 42 0.05 -8.15 8.81
N TYR A 43 -0.36 -8.18 7.54
CA TYR A 43 -1.27 -7.18 6.99
C TYR A 43 -2.64 -7.13 7.66
N SER A 44 -3.11 -8.20 8.32
CA SER A 44 -4.38 -8.20 9.04
C SER A 44 -4.34 -7.36 10.33
N ARG A 45 -3.13 -7.09 10.85
CA ARG A 45 -2.92 -6.21 12.02
C ARG A 45 -2.47 -4.80 11.63
N MET A 46 -2.47 -4.47 10.34
CA MET A 46 -2.09 -3.15 9.86
C MET A 46 -3.16 -2.11 10.28
N PRO A 47 -2.82 -1.09 11.09
CA PRO A 47 -3.80 -0.13 11.60
C PRO A 47 -4.28 0.85 10.52
N LYS A 48 -3.39 1.20 9.58
CA LYS A 48 -3.68 2.12 8.46
C LYS A 48 -2.93 1.71 7.20
N ARG A 49 -3.54 1.97 6.04
CA ARG A 49 -2.96 1.69 4.73
C ARG A 49 -2.39 2.95 4.11
N ARG A 50 -1.14 2.89 3.64
CA ARG A 50 -0.52 4.00 2.90
C ARG A 50 -1.04 4.02 1.47
N ILE A 51 -1.58 5.16 1.05
CA ILE A 51 -1.91 5.45 -0.34
C ILE A 51 -0.77 6.28 -0.93
N LYS A 52 -0.16 5.82 -2.03
CA LYS A 52 0.86 6.57 -2.78
C LYS A 52 0.38 6.71 -4.22
N LEU A 53 0.20 7.94 -4.68
CA LEU A 53 -0.30 8.25 -6.01
C LEU A 53 0.53 9.38 -6.60
N ASN A 54 0.87 9.26 -7.88
CA ASN A 54 1.56 10.30 -8.64
C ASN A 54 0.56 10.85 -9.66
N VAL A 55 0.26 12.15 -9.58
CA VAL A 55 -0.61 12.85 -10.53
C VAL A 55 0.28 13.57 -11.55
N GLY A 56 0.23 13.17 -12.82
CA GLY A 56 0.89 13.89 -13.90
C GLY A 56 0.01 15.03 -14.40
N VAL A 57 0.61 16.18 -14.72
CA VAL A 57 -0.10 17.36 -15.24
C VAL A 57 0.56 17.78 -16.56
N THR A 58 -0.21 18.12 -17.59
CA THR A 58 0.39 18.53 -18.87
C THR A 58 1.24 19.80 -18.72
N TYR A 59 2.32 19.90 -19.48
CA TYR A 59 3.21 21.07 -19.50
C TYR A 59 2.53 22.39 -19.93
N GLU A 60 1.36 22.31 -20.55
CA GLU A 60 0.52 23.46 -20.87
C GLU A 60 -0.10 24.12 -19.62
N SER A 61 -0.09 23.41 -18.50
CA SER A 61 -0.65 23.91 -17.25
C SER A 61 0.25 24.98 -16.65
N THR A 62 -0.36 26.11 -16.29
CA THR A 62 0.36 27.21 -15.65
C THR A 62 0.79 26.83 -14.24
N THR A 63 1.83 27.50 -13.75
CA THR A 63 2.29 27.35 -12.36
C THR A 63 1.21 27.68 -11.33
N ALA A 64 0.31 28.61 -11.65
CA ALA A 64 -0.84 28.94 -10.82
C ALA A 64 -1.82 27.77 -10.72
N GLN A 65 -2.19 27.15 -11.85
CA GLN A 65 -3.07 25.98 -11.89
C GLN A 65 -2.47 24.77 -11.14
N MET A 66 -1.15 24.55 -11.25
CA MET A 66 -0.49 23.48 -10.49
C MET A 66 -0.57 23.71 -8.98
N ARG A 67 -0.32 24.94 -8.50
CA ARG A 67 -0.45 25.27 -7.08
C ARG A 67 -1.89 25.11 -6.60
N GLU A 68 -2.85 25.55 -7.41
CA GLU A 68 -4.28 25.40 -7.12
C GLU A 68 -4.69 23.93 -7.03
N ALA A 69 -4.21 23.08 -7.95
CA ALA A 69 -4.48 21.65 -7.93
C ALA A 69 -3.94 20.98 -6.66
N VAL A 70 -2.69 21.27 -6.28
CA VAL A 70 -2.08 20.78 -5.03
C VAL A 70 -2.91 21.20 -3.82
N GLN A 71 -3.33 22.47 -3.77
CA GLN A 71 -4.13 22.99 -2.67
C GLN A 71 -5.52 22.32 -2.60
N LYS A 72 -6.21 22.17 -3.72
CA LYS A 72 -7.51 21.49 -3.80
C LYS A 72 -7.43 20.03 -3.37
N ILE A 73 -6.41 19.30 -3.81
CA ILE A 73 -6.19 17.91 -3.38
C ILE A 73 -5.91 17.85 -1.87
N ARG A 74 -5.13 18.80 -1.34
CA ARG A 74 -4.86 18.90 0.09
C ARG A 74 -6.13 19.12 0.90
N GLU A 75 -7.00 20.01 0.46
CA GLU A 75 -8.29 20.29 1.09
C GLU A 75 -9.24 19.09 1.00
N LEU A 76 -9.27 18.40 -0.15
CA LEU A 76 -10.05 17.18 -0.32
C LEU A 76 -9.63 16.12 0.70
N LEU A 77 -8.33 15.82 0.81
CA LEU A 77 -7.82 14.81 1.74
C LEU A 77 -8.07 15.21 3.21
N LYS A 78 -7.95 16.50 3.54
CA LYS A 78 -8.20 17.01 4.89
C LYS A 78 -9.65 16.80 5.34
N ASN A 79 -10.59 16.90 4.41
CA ASN A 79 -12.02 16.78 4.69
C ASN A 79 -12.56 15.36 4.47
N HIS A 80 -11.73 14.41 4.02
CA HIS A 80 -12.19 13.06 3.68
C HIS A 80 -12.23 12.15 4.92
N PRO A 81 -13.40 11.59 5.30
CA PRO A 81 -13.57 10.85 6.56
C PRO A 81 -12.79 9.53 6.62
N ALA A 82 -12.45 8.93 5.47
CA ALA A 82 -11.65 7.71 5.41
C ALA A 82 -10.13 7.94 5.40
N ILE A 83 -9.68 9.20 5.47
CA ILE A 83 -8.25 9.54 5.49
C ILE A 83 -7.83 9.83 6.92
N ASP A 84 -6.76 9.15 7.34
CA ASP A 84 -6.08 9.41 8.59
C ASP A 84 -5.44 10.81 8.57
N GLN A 85 -5.84 11.67 9.51
CA GLN A 85 -5.44 13.08 9.52
C GLN A 85 -4.10 13.32 10.25
N GLU A 86 -3.51 12.29 10.87
CA GLU A 86 -2.20 12.41 11.51
C GLU A 86 -1.10 12.76 10.49
N PHE A 87 -1.18 12.19 9.28
CA PHE A 87 -0.13 12.38 8.28
C PHE A 87 -0.64 12.16 6.85
N PHE A 88 -0.56 13.21 6.04
CA PHE A 88 -0.67 13.13 4.58
C PHE A 88 0.24 14.18 3.93
N LEU A 89 0.69 13.90 2.71
CA LEU A 89 1.59 14.78 1.96
C LEU A 89 1.05 14.95 0.54
N VAL A 90 0.92 16.21 0.11
CA VAL A 90 0.54 16.57 -1.26
C VAL A 90 1.49 17.68 -1.69
N ASN A 91 2.47 17.34 -2.51
CA ASN A 91 3.48 18.25 -3.01
C ASN A 91 3.78 17.92 -4.47
N PHE A 92 4.24 18.94 -5.20
CA PHE A 92 4.99 18.71 -6.44
C PHE A 92 6.34 18.08 -6.08
N THR A 93 6.72 16.99 -6.74
CA THR A 93 7.99 16.31 -6.48
C THR A 93 8.97 16.49 -7.63
N ASP A 94 8.56 16.13 -8.85
CA ASP A 94 9.47 16.02 -9.99
C ASP A 94 8.75 16.32 -11.31
N PHE A 95 9.53 16.66 -12.33
CA PHE A 95 9.07 16.73 -13.72
C PHE A 95 9.24 15.35 -14.39
N GLY A 96 8.25 14.92 -15.16
CA GLY A 96 8.28 13.71 -15.98
C GLY A 96 8.54 14.02 -17.46
N ALA A 97 8.74 12.98 -18.28
CA ALA A 97 9.05 13.15 -19.71
C ALA A 97 7.94 13.86 -20.51
N SER A 98 6.69 13.87 -20.02
CA SER A 98 5.54 14.47 -20.69
C SER A 98 4.52 15.13 -19.74
N SER A 99 4.80 15.18 -18.45
CA SER A 99 3.88 15.67 -17.41
C SER A 99 4.54 15.96 -16.08
#